data_AF-A0A350P2M8-F1
#
_entry.id   AF-A0A350P2M8-F1
#
_cell.length_a   1.000
_cell.length_b   1.000
_cell.length_c   1.000
_cell.angle_alpha   90.00
_cell.angle_beta   90.00
_cell.angle_gamma   90.00
#
_symmetry.space_group_name_H-M   'P 1'
#
loop_
_entity.id
_entity.type
_entity.pdbx_description
1 polymer ?
#
loop_
_entity_poly.entity_id
_entity_poly.type
_entity_poly.pdbx_seq_one_letter_code
_entity_poly.pdbx_strand_id
1 'polypeptide(L)'
;MGLTEAKQPRSLLSKMDASYHAASGKNSPMPNVSNGQAGQACWHAQWTAPSLHEGGDHTCNTPMAKDNLAHTRTKFLSQQTGESTTPVDPLGMGIADMDCPPPGVIGKRLAAALSSHYGYHDIHHATANAVSHWFKPQGTQHRETNSPVSPHSVVGVASVVSAVDVALKTFCQPGDSIMILTPTYGPLKACIALNGMQAHDIAISTSSKAAHSINLNALCENASAMVLCHP
;
A
#
# COMPACT_ATOMS: atom_id res chain seq x y z
N MET A 1 36.43 -1.15 -28.47
CA MET A 1 36.35 -1.56 -27.05
C MET A 1 36.22 -0.29 -26.23
N GLY A 2 35.06 -0.05 -25.65
CA GLY A 2 34.82 1.09 -24.76
C GLY A 2 33.70 0.69 -23.81
N LEU A 3 34.07 0.15 -22.65
CA LEU A 3 33.13 -0.14 -21.56
C LEU A 3 32.83 1.19 -20.88
N THR A 4 31.59 1.64 -20.95
CA THR A 4 31.08 2.77 -20.18
C THR A 4 30.96 2.36 -18.71
N GLU A 5 31.53 3.18 -17.82
CA GLU A 5 31.51 2.97 -16.37
C GLU A 5 30.08 2.88 -15.83
N ALA A 6 29.81 1.82 -15.07
CA ALA A 6 28.60 1.70 -14.27
C ALA A 6 28.61 2.76 -13.16
N LYS A 7 27.56 3.59 -13.12
CA LYS A 7 27.32 4.61 -12.10
C LYS A 7 27.23 3.94 -10.72
N GLN A 8 28.20 4.20 -9.83
CA GLN A 8 28.22 3.60 -8.50
C GLN A 8 26.98 4.02 -7.66
N PRO A 9 26.41 3.12 -6.84
CA PRO A 9 25.33 3.47 -5.92
C PRO A 9 25.84 4.44 -4.86
N ARG A 10 25.19 5.60 -4.72
CA ARG A 10 25.51 6.59 -3.68
C ARG A 10 25.12 6.03 -2.30
N SER A 11 26.04 6.06 -1.33
CA SER A 11 25.82 5.52 0.02
C SER A 11 24.68 6.24 0.75
N LEU A 12 23.79 5.48 1.41
CA LEU A 12 22.68 5.99 2.22
C LEU A 12 23.11 6.92 3.37
N LEU A 13 24.35 6.79 3.85
CA LEU A 13 24.91 7.57 4.97
C LEU A 13 24.91 9.08 4.74
N SER A 14 25.16 9.55 3.51
CA SER A 14 25.27 10.99 3.24
C SER A 14 23.94 11.75 3.33
N LYS A 15 22.80 11.06 3.25
CA LYS A 15 21.47 11.67 3.40
C LYS A 15 21.02 11.76 4.86
N MET A 16 21.44 10.83 5.73
CA MET A 16 21.10 10.84 7.15
C MET A 16 21.76 12.01 7.91
N ASP A 17 23.04 12.31 7.64
CA ASP A 17 23.74 13.41 8.33
C ASP A 17 23.13 14.79 8.02
N ALA A 18 22.71 15.01 6.78
CA ALA A 18 22.08 16.27 6.36
C ALA A 18 20.70 16.48 7.01
N SER A 19 19.94 15.40 7.23
CA SER A 19 18.60 15.46 7.83
C SER A 19 18.66 15.54 9.36
N TYR A 20 19.68 14.96 10.00
CA TYR A 20 19.89 15.05 11.44
C TYR A 20 20.31 16.47 11.88
N HIS A 21 21.17 17.14 11.11
CA HIS A 21 21.58 18.51 11.44
C HIS A 21 20.45 19.55 11.24
N ALA A 22 19.58 19.35 10.25
CA ALA A 22 18.44 20.25 10.01
C ALA A 22 17.36 20.19 11.11
N ALA A 23 17.20 19.03 11.77
CA ALA A 23 16.21 18.85 12.83
C ALA A 23 16.67 19.39 14.21
N SER A 24 17.97 19.57 14.42
CA SER A 24 18.53 19.91 15.74
C SER A 24 18.56 21.41 16.10
N GLY A 25 18.20 22.30 15.17
CA GLY A 25 18.35 23.74 15.36
C GLY A 25 17.16 24.56 14.87
N LYS A 26 16.18 24.79 15.77
CA LYS A 26 15.44 26.06 15.99
C LYS A 26 14.09 25.79 16.67
N ASN A 27 14.01 26.10 17.97
CA ASN A 27 12.73 26.43 18.63
C ASN A 27 12.38 27.88 18.26
N SER A 28 11.29 28.09 17.52
CA SER A 28 10.65 29.41 17.37
C SER A 28 9.14 29.23 17.16
N PRO A 29 8.31 30.14 17.71
CA PRO A 29 6.87 29.91 17.84
C PRO A 29 6.14 30.08 16.50
N MET A 30 5.10 29.27 16.31
CA MET A 30 4.22 29.26 15.13
C MET A 30 3.51 30.62 14.92
N PRO A 31 3.50 31.20 13.71
CA PRO A 31 2.63 32.31 13.37
C PRO A 31 1.23 31.82 12.96
N ASN A 32 0.23 32.59 13.38
CA ASN A 32 -1.19 32.38 13.12
C ASN A 32 -1.51 32.71 11.64
N VAL A 33 -2.13 31.79 10.89
CA VAL A 33 -2.46 32.01 9.47
C VAL A 33 -3.98 32.06 9.29
N SER A 34 -4.45 33.23 8.88
CA SER A 34 -5.82 33.55 8.47
C SER A 34 -6.17 32.98 7.09
N ASN A 35 -7.46 32.63 6.93
CA ASN A 35 -8.13 32.15 5.73
C ASN A 35 -7.70 32.82 4.40
N GLY A 36 -7.38 31.98 3.41
CA GLY A 36 -7.26 32.34 2.00
C GLY A 36 -7.49 31.13 1.10
N GLN A 37 -8.48 31.21 0.22
CA GLN A 37 -8.94 30.13 -0.67
C GLN A 37 -7.88 29.72 -1.70
N ALA A 38 -7.60 28.42 -1.79
CA ALA A 38 -7.08 27.77 -3.00
C ALA A 38 -7.60 26.33 -3.03
N GLY A 39 -8.23 25.95 -4.15
CA GLY A 39 -8.93 24.67 -4.31
C GLY A 39 -8.02 23.46 -4.10
N GLN A 40 -8.31 22.70 -3.05
CA GLN A 40 -7.80 21.35 -2.83
C GLN A 40 -9.00 20.41 -2.84
N ALA A 41 -9.09 19.52 -3.83
CA ALA A 41 -9.84 18.28 -3.67
C ALA A 41 -9.03 17.38 -2.71
N CYS A 42 -9.12 17.70 -1.42
CA CYS A 42 -8.48 16.98 -0.35
C CYS A 42 -9.40 15.84 0.08
N TRP A 43 -9.05 14.60 -0.23
CA TRP A 43 -9.66 13.43 0.40
C TRP A 43 -9.14 13.35 1.85
N HIS A 44 -9.67 14.21 2.72
CA HIS A 44 -9.56 14.07 4.16
C HIS A 44 -10.87 13.47 4.67
N ALA A 45 -10.90 12.14 4.80
CA ALA A 45 -11.86 11.52 5.71
C ALA A 45 -11.41 11.88 7.13
N GLN A 46 -11.97 12.95 7.67
CA GLN A 46 -11.76 13.36 9.06
C GLN A 46 -12.44 12.32 9.95
N TRP A 47 -11.65 11.39 10.49
CA TRP A 47 -12.14 10.34 11.37
C TRP A 47 -12.39 10.94 12.76
N THR A 48 -13.65 11.18 13.11
CA THR A 48 -14.07 11.45 14.49
C THR A 48 -14.38 10.12 15.17
N ALA A 49 -13.61 9.79 16.22
CA ALA A 49 -13.91 8.64 17.06
C ALA A 49 -15.28 8.84 17.74
N PRO A 50 -16.21 7.86 17.69
CA PRO A 50 -17.44 7.97 18.46
C PRO A 50 -17.11 7.97 19.95
N SER A 51 -17.74 8.88 20.70
CA SER A 51 -17.58 8.98 22.14
C SER A 51 -17.98 7.67 22.81
N LEU A 52 -17.07 7.12 23.63
CA LEU A 52 -17.38 6.02 24.53
C LEU A 52 -18.40 6.53 25.56
N HIS A 53 -19.64 6.06 25.45
CA HIS A 53 -20.63 6.25 26.50
C HIS A 53 -20.26 5.30 27.66
N GLU A 54 -19.71 5.87 28.73
CA GLU A 54 -19.47 5.14 29.97
C GLU A 54 -20.81 4.92 30.70
N GLY A 55 -21.12 3.66 31.03
CA GLY A 55 -22.15 3.31 32.01
C GLY A 55 -23.36 2.56 31.44
N GLY A 56 -23.39 1.24 31.63
CA GLY A 56 -24.59 0.41 31.43
C GLY A 56 -24.34 -1.04 31.81
N ASP A 57 -25.09 -1.54 32.81
CA ASP A 57 -24.98 -2.85 33.45
C ASP A 57 -24.78 -4.04 32.49
N HIS A 58 -23.76 -4.84 32.76
CA HIS A 58 -23.44 -6.05 32.01
C HIS A 58 -24.26 -7.25 32.53
N THR A 59 -25.53 -7.34 32.14
CA THR A 59 -26.23 -8.65 32.19
C THR A 59 -25.82 -9.47 30.98
N CYS A 60 -24.89 -10.40 31.19
CA CYS A 60 -24.54 -11.48 30.27
C CYS A 60 -25.76 -12.38 30.05
N ASN A 61 -26.52 -12.18 28.97
CA ASN A 61 -27.35 -13.22 28.33
C ASN A 61 -28.06 -12.78 27.03
N THR A 62 -27.51 -11.85 26.27
CA THR A 62 -27.93 -11.63 24.87
C THR A 62 -26.90 -12.32 23.96
N PRO A 63 -27.30 -13.23 23.06
CA PRO A 63 -26.38 -13.68 22.02
C PRO A 63 -25.90 -12.43 21.29
N MET A 64 -24.59 -12.16 21.32
CA MET A 64 -24.03 -11.07 20.52
C MET A 64 -24.52 -11.26 19.08
N ALA A 65 -25.32 -10.32 18.59
CA ALA A 65 -25.76 -10.30 17.20
C ALA A 65 -24.51 -10.38 16.33
N LYS A 66 -24.31 -11.52 15.65
CA LYS A 66 -23.07 -11.84 14.96
C LYS A 66 -22.79 -10.93 13.75
N ASP A 67 -23.70 -10.04 13.38
CA ASP A 67 -23.70 -9.41 12.04
C ASP A 67 -23.79 -7.87 12.02
N ASN A 68 -23.42 -7.15 13.08
CA ASN A 68 -23.54 -5.67 13.09
C ASN A 68 -22.28 -4.87 12.71
N LEU A 69 -21.12 -5.52 12.51
CA LEU A 69 -19.85 -4.84 12.15
C LEU A 69 -19.55 -4.85 10.63
N ALA A 70 -20.35 -5.52 9.81
CA ALA A 70 -20.16 -5.51 8.37
C ALA A 70 -20.31 -4.09 7.80
N HIS A 71 -21.31 -3.34 8.28
CA HIS A 71 -21.62 -1.98 7.81
C HIS A 71 -20.54 -0.93 8.12
N THR A 72 -19.61 -1.20 9.05
CA THR A 72 -18.51 -0.26 9.36
C THR A 72 -17.29 -0.44 8.46
N ARG A 73 -17.30 -1.40 7.52
CA ARG A 73 -16.18 -1.58 6.59
C ARG A 73 -16.21 -0.49 5.52
N THR A 74 -15.02 -0.04 5.12
CA THR A 74 -14.83 1.05 4.14
C THR A 74 -15.62 0.83 2.85
N LYS A 75 -15.73 -0.42 2.39
CA LYS A 75 -16.49 -0.79 1.18
C LYS A 75 -17.98 -0.44 1.23
N PHE A 76 -18.59 -0.52 2.41
CA PHE A 76 -19.99 -0.16 2.62
C PHE A 76 -20.14 1.32 3.00
N LEU A 77 -19.19 1.86 3.78
CA LEU A 77 -19.16 3.28 4.14
C LEU A 77 -18.97 4.21 2.93
N SER A 78 -18.13 3.83 1.97
CA SER A 78 -17.90 4.64 0.75
C SER A 78 -19.17 4.85 -0.07
N GLN A 79 -20.19 4.01 0.13
CA GLN A 79 -21.47 4.11 -0.56
C GLN A 79 -22.47 5.01 0.17
N GLN A 80 -22.25 5.29 1.45
CA GLN A 80 -23.08 6.20 2.26
C GLN A 80 -22.65 7.67 2.11
N THR A 81 -21.42 7.91 1.66
CA THR A 81 -20.87 9.27 1.45
C THR A 81 -21.00 9.76 0.00
N GLY A 82 -21.67 8.99 -0.88
CA GLY A 82 -21.87 9.35 -2.29
C GLY A 82 -23.01 10.34 -2.50
N GLU A 83 -22.91 11.12 -3.57
CA GLU A 83 -23.88 12.13 -4.04
C GLU A 83 -25.36 11.69 -4.01
N SER A 84 -26.26 12.66 -4.15
CA SER A 84 -27.75 12.59 -4.07
C SER A 84 -28.45 11.47 -4.87
N THR A 85 -27.72 10.66 -5.63
CA THR A 85 -28.22 9.58 -6.49
C THR A 85 -27.85 8.17 -6.01
N THR A 86 -27.28 8.02 -4.80
CA THR A 86 -26.97 6.70 -4.23
C THR A 86 -28.27 5.89 -4.00
N PRO A 87 -28.37 4.65 -4.51
CA PRO A 87 -29.52 3.79 -4.25
C PRO A 87 -29.73 3.56 -2.76
N VAL A 88 -30.99 3.45 -2.34
CA VAL A 88 -31.34 2.97 -1.00
C VAL A 88 -30.91 1.49 -0.93
N ASP A 89 -29.94 1.18 -0.07
CA ASP A 89 -29.29 -0.14 0.07
C ASP A 89 -28.33 -0.55 -1.08
N PRO A 90 -27.16 0.11 -1.20
CA PRO A 90 -26.19 -0.21 -2.23
C PRO A 90 -25.46 -1.54 -1.95
N LEU A 91 -25.29 -2.37 -2.98
CA LEU A 91 -24.47 -3.57 -2.90
C LEU A 91 -22.99 -3.21 -3.02
N GLY A 92 -22.19 -3.50 -1.98
CA GLY A 92 -20.75 -3.32 -1.97
C GLY A 92 -20.04 -4.21 -2.99
N MET A 93 -19.58 -3.65 -4.11
CA MET A 93 -18.80 -4.40 -5.13
C MET A 93 -17.54 -3.68 -5.62
N GLY A 94 -17.18 -2.52 -5.04
CA GLY A 94 -16.10 -1.67 -5.55
C GLY A 94 -14.71 -1.96 -4.98
N ILE A 95 -14.59 -2.08 -3.65
CA ILE A 95 -13.29 -2.28 -2.98
C ILE A 95 -12.89 -3.75 -3.01
N ALA A 96 -11.61 -4.01 -3.30
CA ALA A 96 -11.02 -5.34 -3.37
C ALA A 96 -10.65 -5.89 -1.97
N ASP A 97 -11.66 -6.07 -1.13
CA ASP A 97 -11.60 -6.90 0.07
C ASP A 97 -12.64 -8.04 -0.01
N MET A 98 -12.68 -8.90 1.01
CA MET A 98 -13.51 -10.09 1.00
C MET A 98 -14.64 -10.02 2.05
N ASP A 99 -15.83 -10.42 1.62
CA ASP A 99 -17.00 -10.60 2.49
C ASP A 99 -17.08 -12.02 3.10
N CYS A 100 -15.95 -12.74 3.13
CA CYS A 100 -15.81 -14.03 3.79
C CYS A 100 -14.93 -13.92 5.06
N PRO A 101 -15.17 -14.76 6.08
CA PRO A 101 -14.31 -14.78 7.24
C PRO A 101 -12.90 -15.26 6.87
N PRO A 102 -11.83 -14.69 7.47
CA PRO A 102 -10.48 -15.19 7.27
C PRO A 102 -10.34 -16.61 7.86
N PRO A 103 -9.31 -17.38 7.44
CA PRO A 103 -8.98 -18.66 8.06
C PRO A 103 -8.92 -18.57 9.59
N GLY A 104 -9.63 -19.46 10.30
CA GLY A 104 -9.78 -19.39 11.75
C GLY A 104 -8.47 -19.41 12.55
N VAL A 105 -7.38 -19.93 11.96
CA VAL A 105 -6.03 -19.85 12.53
C VAL A 105 -5.56 -18.41 12.76
N ILE A 106 -5.94 -17.47 11.88
CA ILE A 106 -5.56 -16.05 11.98
C ILE A 106 -6.20 -15.43 13.22
N GLY A 107 -7.51 -15.62 13.39
CA GLY A 107 -8.24 -15.10 14.56
C GLY A 107 -7.70 -15.67 15.88
N LYS A 108 -7.41 -16.98 15.93
CA LYS A 108 -6.81 -17.62 17.12
C LYS A 108 -5.44 -17.05 17.46
N ARG A 109 -4.59 -16.83 16.44
CA ARG A 109 -3.24 -16.25 16.63
C ARG A 109 -3.31 -14.80 17.10
N LEU A 110 -4.21 -14.00 16.53
CA LEU A 110 -4.43 -12.62 16.95
C LEU A 110 -4.89 -12.55 18.41
N ALA A 111 -5.88 -13.35 18.80
CA ALA A 111 -6.36 -13.40 20.17
C ALA A 111 -5.25 -13.81 21.16
N ALA A 112 -4.41 -14.78 20.80
CA ALA A 112 -3.27 -15.20 21.62
C ALA A 112 -2.13 -14.17 21.69
N ALA A 113 -2.03 -13.27 20.71
CA ALA A 113 -1.03 -12.21 20.66
C ALA A 113 -1.46 -10.94 21.43
N LEU A 114 -2.74 -10.83 21.82
CA LEU A 114 -3.22 -9.73 22.65
C LEU A 114 -2.49 -9.74 23.99
N SER A 115 -1.88 -8.60 24.31
CA SER A 115 -1.22 -8.37 25.59
C SER A 115 -1.61 -7.00 26.11
N SER A 116 -1.31 -6.73 27.38
CA SER A 116 -1.47 -5.38 27.97
C SER A 116 -0.32 -4.42 27.61
N HIS A 117 0.62 -4.83 26.76
CA HIS A 117 1.83 -4.08 26.43
C HIS A 117 2.02 -3.95 24.91
N TYR A 118 1.90 -2.74 24.38
CA TYR A 118 1.96 -2.45 22.94
C TYR A 118 3.23 -1.68 22.54
N GLY A 119 4.38 -2.05 23.11
CA GLY A 119 5.67 -1.41 22.84
C GLY A 119 6.23 -1.73 21.44
N TYR A 120 7.50 -1.40 21.22
CA TYR A 120 8.20 -1.75 19.98
C TYR A 120 8.28 -3.27 19.81
N HIS A 121 7.89 -3.75 18.63
CA HIS A 121 7.92 -5.16 18.28
C HIS A 121 8.99 -5.42 17.22
N ASP A 122 9.94 -6.30 17.53
CA ASP A 122 10.81 -6.88 16.51
C ASP A 122 10.26 -8.25 16.11
N ILE A 123 9.56 -8.28 14.98
CA ILE A 123 9.03 -9.49 14.36
C ILE A 123 9.70 -9.78 13.01
N HIS A 124 10.75 -9.03 12.64
CA HIS A 124 11.31 -9.08 11.29
C HIS A 124 11.82 -10.48 10.97
N HIS A 125 12.60 -11.09 11.87
CA HIS A 125 13.14 -12.44 11.65
C HIS A 125 12.04 -13.51 11.52
N ALA A 126 10.98 -13.43 12.32
CA ALA A 126 9.86 -14.37 12.24
C ALA A 126 9.09 -14.21 10.93
N THR A 127 8.80 -12.97 10.54
CA THR A 127 8.10 -12.65 9.27
C THR A 127 8.94 -13.06 8.06
N ALA A 128 10.23 -12.75 8.04
CA ALA A 128 11.14 -13.09 6.95
C ALA A 128 11.23 -14.60 6.73
N ASN A 129 11.31 -15.38 7.81
CA ASN A 129 11.32 -16.84 7.72
C ASN A 129 9.98 -17.42 7.26
N ALA A 130 8.85 -16.86 7.72
CA ALA A 130 7.53 -17.28 7.27
C ALA A 130 7.33 -17.02 5.76
N VAL A 131 7.73 -15.84 5.28
CA VAL A 131 7.72 -15.50 3.85
C VAL A 131 8.62 -16.44 3.07
N SER A 132 9.88 -16.63 3.49
CA SER A 132 10.80 -17.55 2.82
C SER A 132 10.25 -18.97 2.74
N HIS A 133 9.61 -19.46 3.81
CA HIS A 133 8.98 -20.77 3.84
C HIS A 133 7.81 -20.88 2.85
N TRP A 134 6.98 -19.84 2.72
CA TRP A 134 5.86 -19.79 1.77
C TRP A 134 6.34 -19.97 0.31
N PHE A 135 7.46 -19.36 -0.05
CA PHE A 135 8.04 -19.46 -1.39
C PHE A 135 8.84 -20.74 -1.66
N LYS A 136 8.91 -21.69 -0.71
CA LYS A 136 9.57 -22.99 -0.96
C LYS A 136 8.69 -23.88 -1.85
N PRO A 137 9.30 -24.72 -2.72
CA PRO A 137 8.56 -25.60 -3.65
C PRO A 137 7.56 -26.59 -3.01
N GLN A 138 7.67 -26.81 -1.70
CA GLN A 138 6.85 -27.72 -0.91
C GLN A 138 5.72 -27.00 -0.15
N GLY A 139 5.71 -25.65 -0.16
CA GLY A 139 4.92 -24.78 0.71
C GLY A 139 3.48 -24.49 0.23
N THR A 140 3.28 -24.06 -1.02
CA THR A 140 1.96 -23.77 -1.64
C THR A 140 2.17 -23.36 -3.12
N GLN A 141 1.07 -23.20 -3.87
CA GLN A 141 0.79 -22.68 -5.25
C GLN A 141 1.93 -22.13 -6.15
N HIS A 142 3.07 -21.64 -5.65
CA HIS A 142 4.25 -21.22 -6.41
C HIS A 142 5.13 -22.37 -6.93
N ARG A 143 4.59 -23.59 -6.96
CA ARG A 143 5.30 -24.80 -7.42
C ARG A 143 5.81 -24.65 -8.87
N GLU A 144 5.15 -23.80 -9.65
CA GLU A 144 5.45 -23.55 -11.06
C GLU A 144 6.61 -22.57 -11.27
N THR A 145 6.93 -21.70 -10.31
CA THR A 145 7.94 -20.64 -10.49
C THR A 145 9.32 -20.99 -9.94
N ASN A 146 9.45 -22.05 -9.12
CA ASN A 146 10.69 -22.50 -8.46
C ASN A 146 11.60 -21.34 -7.99
N SER A 147 10.99 -20.32 -7.38
CA SER A 147 11.67 -19.05 -7.04
C SER A 147 11.81 -18.91 -5.52
N PRO A 148 12.86 -19.49 -4.92
CA PRO A 148 13.08 -19.39 -3.47
C PRO A 148 13.42 -17.96 -3.08
N VAL A 149 12.75 -17.43 -2.06
CA VAL A 149 13.05 -16.12 -1.45
C VAL A 149 13.94 -16.32 -0.23
N SER A 150 15.10 -15.67 -0.20
CA SER A 150 15.98 -15.63 0.98
C SER A 150 15.36 -14.75 2.08
N PRO A 151 15.39 -15.16 3.36
CA PRO A 151 14.94 -14.31 4.47
C PRO A 151 15.65 -12.96 4.52
N HIS A 152 16.92 -12.90 4.11
CA HIS A 152 17.70 -11.65 4.06
C HIS A 152 17.21 -10.65 3.00
N SER A 153 16.43 -11.11 2.02
CA SER A 153 15.83 -10.28 0.98
C SER A 153 14.45 -9.72 1.36
N VAL A 154 13.92 -10.10 2.53
CA VAL A 154 12.60 -9.64 3.00
C VAL A 154 12.76 -8.37 3.81
N VAL A 155 12.08 -7.30 3.39
CA VAL A 155 12.04 -6.01 4.09
C VAL A 155 10.61 -5.71 4.50
N GLY A 156 10.42 -5.32 5.76
CA GLY A 156 9.12 -4.92 6.28
C GLY A 156 8.71 -3.56 5.72
N VAL A 157 7.50 -3.49 5.17
CA VAL A 157 6.90 -2.27 4.60
C VAL A 157 5.43 -2.18 5.05
N ALA A 158 4.91 -0.96 5.17
CA ALA A 158 3.53 -0.76 5.62
C ALA A 158 2.50 -1.23 4.58
N SER A 159 2.83 -1.12 3.28
CA SER A 159 1.98 -1.57 2.17
C SER A 159 2.80 -1.74 0.88
N VAL A 160 2.22 -2.41 -0.12
CA VAL A 160 2.82 -2.53 -1.46
C VAL A 160 3.01 -1.15 -2.12
N VAL A 161 2.01 -0.27 -2.03
CA VAL A 161 2.08 1.08 -2.62
C VAL A 161 3.18 1.91 -1.95
N SER A 162 3.31 1.83 -0.61
CA SER A 162 4.39 2.49 0.11
C SER A 162 5.77 1.95 -0.28
N ALA A 163 5.89 0.65 -0.53
CA ALA A 163 7.14 0.06 -0.99
C ALA A 163 7.54 0.57 -2.39
N VAL A 164 6.58 0.66 -3.31
CA VAL A 164 6.79 1.24 -4.65
C VAL A 164 7.19 2.71 -4.54
N ASP A 165 6.50 3.49 -3.70
CA ASP A 165 6.82 4.91 -3.46
C ASP A 165 8.26 5.10 -2.96
N VAL A 166 8.66 4.33 -1.95
CA VAL A 166 10.02 4.37 -1.41
C VAL A 166 11.05 3.95 -2.46
N ALA A 167 10.77 2.90 -3.24
CA ALA A 167 11.67 2.45 -4.31
C ALA A 167 11.86 3.55 -5.37
N LEU A 168 10.77 4.15 -5.86
CA LEU A 168 10.84 5.24 -6.85
C LEU A 168 11.63 6.44 -6.31
N LYS A 169 11.36 6.90 -5.08
CA LYS A 169 12.12 8.00 -4.45
C LYS A 169 13.61 7.68 -4.25
N THR A 170 13.94 6.40 -4.11
CA THR A 170 15.32 5.96 -3.87
C THR A 170 16.11 5.88 -5.17
N PHE A 171 15.49 5.37 -6.24
CA PHE A 171 16.19 5.00 -7.47
C PHE A 171 15.92 5.93 -8.66
N CYS A 172 14.92 6.81 -8.58
CA CYS A 172 14.53 7.73 -9.65
C CYS A 172 14.58 9.20 -9.18
N GLN A 173 14.41 10.13 -10.10
CA GLN A 173 14.35 11.57 -9.90
C GLN A 173 13.05 12.15 -10.47
N PRO A 174 12.59 13.31 -9.97
CA PRO A 174 11.53 14.06 -10.64
C PRO A 174 11.88 14.30 -12.11
N GLY A 175 10.92 14.08 -13.01
CA GLY A 175 11.08 14.13 -14.45
C GLY A 175 11.43 12.80 -15.11
N ASP A 176 11.88 11.79 -14.36
CA ASP A 176 12.18 10.47 -14.92
C ASP A 176 10.92 9.82 -15.50
N SER A 177 11.09 9.09 -16.61
CA SER A 177 10.05 8.29 -17.23
C SER A 177 9.94 6.93 -16.56
N ILE A 178 8.73 6.56 -16.12
CA ILE A 178 8.43 5.30 -15.42
C ILE A 178 7.39 4.53 -16.23
N MET A 179 7.79 3.35 -16.74
CA MET A 179 6.91 2.49 -17.52
C MET A 179 5.84 1.85 -16.64
N ILE A 180 4.61 1.82 -17.15
CA ILE A 180 3.49 1.12 -16.50
C ILE A 180 2.61 0.47 -17.57
N LEU A 181 2.17 -0.77 -17.33
CA LEU A 181 1.19 -1.39 -18.22
C LEU A 181 -0.19 -0.76 -17.97
N THR A 182 -1.01 -0.55 -18.99
CA THR A 182 -2.38 -0.05 -18.85
C THR A 182 -3.42 -0.96 -19.50
N PRO A 183 -4.63 -1.11 -18.91
CA PRO A 183 -5.05 -0.57 -17.61
C PRO A 183 -4.34 -1.22 -16.42
N THR A 184 -4.28 -0.52 -15.27
CA THR A 184 -3.58 -0.96 -14.05
C THR A 184 -4.22 -0.38 -12.79
N TYR A 185 -3.72 -0.81 -11.63
CA TYR A 185 -4.15 -0.31 -10.33
C TYR A 185 -3.80 1.19 -10.17
N GLY A 186 -4.85 2.02 -10.06
CA GLY A 186 -4.74 3.49 -10.04
C GLY A 186 -3.72 4.06 -9.04
N PRO A 187 -3.62 3.55 -7.79
CA PRO A 187 -2.63 4.02 -6.83
C PRO A 187 -1.17 3.86 -7.27
N LEU A 188 -0.83 2.86 -8.10
CA LEU A 188 0.53 2.73 -8.65
C LEU A 188 0.83 3.86 -9.63
N LYS A 189 -0.12 4.20 -10.50
CA LYS A 189 0.00 5.33 -11.43
C LYS A 189 0.04 6.67 -10.70
N ALA A 190 -0.80 6.84 -9.68
CA ALA A 190 -0.83 8.05 -8.86
C ALA A 190 0.50 8.25 -8.10
N CYS A 191 1.11 7.18 -7.59
CA CYS A 191 2.40 7.23 -6.91
C CYS A 191 3.52 7.81 -7.80
N ILE A 192 3.54 7.46 -9.09
CA ILE A 192 4.50 8.03 -10.07
C ILE A 192 4.31 9.55 -10.18
N ALA A 193 3.06 9.98 -10.41
CA ALA A 193 2.74 11.40 -10.57
C ALA A 193 3.03 12.23 -9.29
N LEU A 194 2.70 11.69 -8.11
CA LEU A 194 2.97 12.35 -6.81
C LEU A 194 4.46 12.55 -6.54
N ASN A 195 5.33 11.74 -7.15
CA ASN A 195 6.78 11.87 -7.07
C ASN A 195 7.38 12.80 -8.14
N GLY A 196 6.54 13.47 -8.94
CA GLY A 196 6.98 14.37 -10.02
C GLY A 196 7.60 13.62 -11.21
N MET A 197 7.36 12.32 -11.33
CA MET A 197 7.83 11.48 -12.44
C MET A 197 6.76 11.42 -13.55
N GLN A 198 7.16 10.99 -14.75
CA GLN A 198 6.27 10.86 -15.90
C GLN A 198 5.88 9.40 -16.12
N ALA A 199 4.59 9.09 -16.06
CA ALA A 199 4.11 7.74 -16.37
C ALA A 199 4.12 7.51 -17.90
N HIS A 200 4.86 6.49 -18.34
CA HIS A 200 4.86 6.01 -19.73
C HIS A 200 3.94 4.80 -19.83
N ASP A 201 2.72 5.04 -20.31
CA ASP A 201 1.69 4.02 -20.43
C ASP A 201 2.00 3.06 -21.60
N ILE A 202 2.03 1.76 -21.31
CA ILE A 202 2.14 0.67 -22.28
C ILE A 202 0.82 -0.08 -22.31
N ALA A 203 0.01 0.20 -23.32
CA ALA A 203 -1.30 -0.42 -23.46
C ALA A 203 -1.19 -1.95 -23.69
N ILE A 204 -1.91 -2.72 -22.88
CA ILE A 204 -2.12 -4.14 -23.09
C ILE A 204 -3.23 -4.31 -24.13
N SER A 205 -2.97 -5.04 -25.21
CA SER A 205 -4.00 -5.34 -26.20
C SER A 205 -4.97 -6.40 -25.69
N THR A 206 -6.26 -6.08 -25.75
CA THR A 206 -7.36 -7.00 -25.47
C THR A 206 -7.96 -7.47 -26.80
N SER A 207 -7.65 -8.68 -27.25
CA SER A 207 -8.38 -9.29 -28.38
C SER A 207 -9.58 -10.06 -27.84
N SER A 208 -10.73 -9.96 -28.52
CA SER A 208 -11.98 -10.65 -28.13
C SER A 208 -11.89 -12.18 -28.12
N LYS A 209 -10.79 -12.77 -28.61
CA LYS A 209 -10.54 -14.21 -28.66
C LYS A 209 -9.13 -14.64 -28.22
N ALA A 210 -8.27 -13.74 -27.75
CA ALA A 210 -6.90 -14.08 -27.36
C ALA A 210 -6.52 -13.52 -25.98
N ALA A 211 -5.55 -14.19 -25.35
CA ALA A 211 -4.93 -13.75 -24.10
C ALA A 211 -4.42 -12.30 -24.24
N HIS A 212 -4.52 -11.54 -23.15
CA HIS A 212 -3.92 -10.22 -23.01
C HIS A 212 -2.44 -10.26 -23.42
N SER A 213 -2.05 -9.43 -24.38
CA SER A 213 -0.66 -9.37 -24.86
C SER A 213 -0.06 -7.98 -24.69
N ILE A 214 1.23 -7.95 -24.37
CA ILE A 214 2.01 -6.72 -24.21
C ILE A 214 2.69 -6.43 -25.55
N ASN A 215 2.51 -5.22 -26.07
CA ASN A 215 3.27 -4.76 -27.22
C ASN A 215 4.69 -4.37 -26.78
N LEU A 216 5.66 -5.26 -26.96
CA LEU A 216 7.05 -5.03 -26.55
C LEU A 216 7.71 -3.88 -27.33
N ASN A 217 7.21 -3.52 -28.51
CA ASN A 217 7.72 -2.37 -29.27
C ASN A 217 7.30 -1.02 -28.66
N ALA A 218 6.37 -1.00 -27.70
CA ALA A 218 5.96 0.20 -26.98
C ALA A 218 6.79 0.47 -25.71
N LEU A 219 7.76 -0.40 -25.40
CA LEU A 219 8.70 -0.20 -24.30
C LEU A 219 9.57 1.03 -24.57
N CYS A 220 9.77 1.85 -23.54
CA CYS A 220 10.60 3.05 -23.63
C CYS A 220 12.04 2.72 -23.20
N GLU A 221 12.99 2.80 -24.14
CA GLU A 221 14.41 2.55 -23.86
C GLU A 221 15.01 3.52 -22.84
N ASN A 222 14.46 4.74 -22.74
CA ASN A 222 14.95 5.79 -21.84
C ASN A 222 14.21 5.83 -20.49
N ALA A 223 13.35 4.86 -20.20
CA ALA A 223 12.67 4.80 -18.91
C ALA A 223 13.64 4.40 -17.79
N SER A 224 13.49 5.04 -16.63
CA SER A 224 14.34 4.79 -15.46
C SER A 224 13.88 3.59 -14.63
N ALA A 225 12.59 3.25 -14.69
CA ALA A 225 12.04 2.08 -14.03
C ALA A 225 10.75 1.58 -14.71
N MET A 226 10.30 0.39 -14.33
CA MET A 226 9.00 -0.16 -14.69
C MET A 226 8.27 -0.61 -13.42
N VAL A 227 7.01 -0.17 -13.26
CA VAL A 227 6.12 -0.66 -12.20
C VAL A 227 5.17 -1.69 -12.83
N LEU A 228 5.41 -2.97 -12.54
CA LEU A 228 4.65 -4.08 -13.09
C LEU A 228 3.64 -4.62 -12.07
N CYS A 229 2.36 -4.66 -12.44
CA CYS A 229 1.32 -5.36 -11.68
C CYS A 229 1.22 -6.81 -12.19
N HIS A 230 1.73 -7.77 -11.41
CA HIS A 230 1.83 -9.19 -11.78
C HIS A 230 1.08 -10.07 -10.77
N PRO A 231 -0.12 -10.56 -11.12
CA PRO A 231 -0.92 -11.43 -10.25
C PRO A 231 -0.36 -12.86 -10.15
#